data_AF-A0A3S1GE90-F1
#
_entry.id   AF-A0A3S1GE90-F1
#
_cell.length_a   1.000
_cell.length_b   1.000
_cell.length_c   1.000
_cell.angle_alpha   90.00
_cell.angle_beta   90.00
_cell.angle_gamma   90.00
#
_symmetry.space_group_name_H-M   'P 1'
#
loop_
_entity.id
_entity.type
_entity.pdbx_description
1 polymer ?
#
loop_
_entity_poly.entity_id
_entity_poly.type
_entity_poly.pdbx_seq_one_letter_code
_entity_poly.pdbx_strand_id
1 'polypeptide(L)'
;MMDIFVQQLVNSLSVASVTILIGIGITLIFGLAGIVNFAHGEFLMVGGMATWFMVGVGMNFFVALVFAGLLVGALGFAAERCLFRFTLNRPMNGFIMSIGLSVILQHAVIRVFNEFQKSITDPVGLVWTIGGVDIIAMRATVVA
;
A
#
# COMPACT_ATOMS: atom_id res chain seq x y z
N MET A 1 17.54 -17.11 -24.10
CA MET A 1 16.22 -16.58 -24.52
C MET A 1 15.09 -17.12 -23.66
N MET A 2 15.00 -18.45 -23.47
CA MET A 2 13.98 -19.06 -22.60
C MET A 2 14.06 -18.52 -21.16
N ASP A 3 15.26 -18.37 -20.60
CA ASP A 3 15.45 -17.89 -19.22
C ASP A 3 14.92 -16.47 -19.02
N ILE A 4 15.10 -15.58 -20.00
CA ILE A 4 14.58 -14.21 -19.98
C ILE A 4 13.04 -14.22 -20.03
N PHE A 5 12.45 -15.10 -20.84
CA PHE A 5 10.99 -15.24 -20.92
C PHE A 5 10.41 -15.71 -19.59
N VAL A 6 11.01 -16.73 -18.97
CA VAL A 6 10.59 -17.24 -17.66
C VAL A 6 10.80 -16.18 -16.56
N GLN A 7 11.93 -15.47 -16.57
CA GLN A 7 12.18 -14.35 -15.65
C GLN A 7 11.11 -13.25 -15.78
N GLN A 8 10.73 -12.90 -17.00
CA GLN A 8 9.71 -11.87 -17.24
C GLN A 8 8.32 -12.32 -16.78
N LEU A 9 7.99 -13.61 -16.92
CA LEU A 9 6.75 -14.19 -16.38
C LEU A 9 6.71 -14.09 -14.85
N VAL A 10 7.80 -14.45 -14.17
CA VAL A 10 7.87 -14.38 -12.70
C VAL A 10 7.79 -12.93 -12.21
N ASN A 11 8.49 -12.00 -12.87
CA ASN A 11 8.40 -10.58 -12.56
C ASN A 11 6.98 -10.04 -12.74
N SER A 12 6.33 -10.39 -13.86
CA SER A 12 4.96 -9.96 -14.15
C SER A 12 3.96 -10.53 -13.16
N LEU A 13 4.12 -11.81 -12.77
CA LEU A 13 3.27 -12.44 -11.76
C LEU A 13 3.43 -11.76 -10.41
N SER A 14 4.65 -11.42 -10.01
CA SER A 14 4.91 -10.70 -8.76
C SER A 14 4.21 -9.33 -8.73
N VAL A 15 4.32 -8.55 -9.81
CA VAL A 15 3.65 -7.24 -9.93
C VAL A 15 2.12 -7.41 -9.99
N ALA A 16 1.64 -8.44 -10.68
CA ALA A 16 0.21 -8.75 -10.75
C ALA A 16 -0.35 -9.10 -9.37
N SER A 17 0.33 -9.93 -8.57
CA SER A 17 -0.11 -10.29 -7.21
C SER A 17 -0.28 -9.06 -6.32
N VAL A 18 0.71 -8.15 -6.31
CA VAL A 18 0.60 -6.88 -5.57
C VAL A 18 -0.61 -6.07 -6.05
N THR A 19 -0.79 -5.94 -7.36
CA THR A 19 -1.88 -5.16 -7.95
C THR A 19 -3.25 -5.78 -7.66
N ILE A 20 -3.35 -7.11 -7.70
CA ILE A 20 -4.57 -7.86 -7.35
C ILE A 20 -4.89 -7.65 -5.87
N LEU A 21 -3.91 -7.74 -4.96
CA LEU A 21 -4.12 -7.48 -3.53
C LEU A 21 -4.63 -6.05 -3.29
N ILE A 22 -4.05 -5.05 -3.96
CA ILE A 22 -4.53 -3.66 -3.91
C ILE A 22 -5.98 -3.57 -4.43
N GLY A 23 -6.30 -4.27 -5.51
CA GLY A 23 -7.65 -4.35 -6.09
C GLY A 23 -8.67 -5.04 -5.17
N ILE A 24 -8.25 -6.06 -4.43
CA ILE A 24 -9.07 -6.72 -3.41
C ILE A 24 -9.38 -5.74 -2.27
N GLY A 25 -8.40 -4.92 -1.86
CA GLY A 25 -8.61 -3.88 -0.85
C GLY A 25 -9.74 -2.91 -1.22
N ILE A 26 -9.70 -2.35 -2.43
CA ILE A 26 -10.73 -1.40 -2.87
C ILE A 26 -12.10 -2.07 -3.06
N THR A 27 -12.15 -3.31 -3.55
CA THR A 27 -13.42 -4.05 -3.69
C THR A 27 -14.03 -4.43 -2.35
N LEU A 28 -13.22 -4.77 -1.34
CA LEU A 28 -13.71 -5.03 0.03
C LEU A 28 -14.29 -3.76 0.67
N ILE A 29 -13.61 -2.62 0.54
CA ILE A 29 -14.11 -1.34 1.08
C ILE A 29 -15.44 -0.99 0.43
N PHE A 30 -15.51 -1.06 -0.91
CA PHE A 30 -16.73 -0.77 -1.63
C PHE A 30 -17.85 -1.77 -1.29
N GLY A 31 -17.53 -3.05 -1.19
CA GLY A 31 -18.49 -4.12 -0.88
C GLY A 31 -19.10 -4.03 0.52
N LEU A 32 -18.34 -3.53 1.50
CA LEU A 32 -18.81 -3.37 2.88
C LEU A 32 -19.48 -2.02 3.12
N ALA A 33 -18.88 -0.92 2.63
CA ALA A 33 -19.36 0.43 2.93
C ALA A 33 -20.35 0.98 1.90
N GLY A 34 -20.40 0.42 0.70
CA GLY A 34 -21.24 0.92 -0.41
C GLY A 34 -20.80 2.28 -0.95
N ILE A 35 -19.60 2.75 -0.61
CA ILE A 35 -19.03 4.04 -1.01
C ILE A 35 -17.69 3.80 -1.68
N VAL A 36 -17.44 4.43 -2.82
CA VAL A 36 -16.10 4.39 -3.45
C VAL A 36 -15.17 5.29 -2.66
N ASN A 37 -14.15 4.68 -2.08
CA ASN A 37 -13.13 5.37 -1.31
C ASN A 37 -11.91 5.66 -2.20
N PHE A 38 -11.86 6.85 -2.79
CA PHE A 38 -10.69 7.37 -3.52
C PHE A 38 -9.46 7.58 -2.64
N ALA A 39 -9.63 7.78 -1.32
CA ALA A 39 -8.51 7.96 -0.40
C ALA A 39 -7.75 6.64 -0.12
N HIS A 40 -8.24 5.50 -0.63
CA HIS A 40 -7.56 4.20 -0.51
C HIS A 40 -6.07 4.26 -0.89
N GLY A 41 -5.74 4.95 -2.00
CA GLY A 41 -4.35 5.12 -2.44
C GLY A 41 -3.50 5.91 -1.45
N GLU A 42 -4.09 6.88 -0.75
CA GLU A 42 -3.38 7.68 0.24
C GLU A 42 -3.10 6.89 1.52
N PHE A 43 -3.97 5.95 1.90
CA PHE A 43 -3.68 5.04 3.02
C PHE A 43 -2.48 4.13 2.71
N LEU A 44 -2.36 3.66 1.46
CA LEU A 44 -1.18 2.92 0.99
C LEU A 44 0.07 3.81 1.03
N MET A 45 -0.04 5.06 0.57
CA MET A 45 1.05 6.03 0.63
C MET A 45 1.51 6.26 2.07
N VAL A 46 0.59 6.50 3.00
CA VAL A 46 0.92 6.72 4.42
C VAL A 46 1.61 5.50 5.03
N GLY A 47 1.14 4.28 4.73
CA GLY A 47 1.79 3.05 5.18
C GLY A 47 3.21 2.89 4.63
N GLY A 48 3.41 3.16 3.34
CA GLY A 48 4.72 3.13 2.70
C GLY A 48 5.69 4.16 3.29
N MET A 49 5.22 5.40 3.49
CA MET A 49 6.02 6.48 4.08
C MET A 49 6.36 6.23 5.55
N ALA A 50 5.42 5.70 6.33
CA ALA A 50 5.67 5.30 7.71
C ALA A 50 6.74 4.20 7.78
N THR A 51 6.64 3.19 6.90
CA THR A 51 7.64 2.12 6.82
C THR A 51 9.01 2.68 6.42
N TRP A 52 9.06 3.52 5.39
CA TRP A 52 10.30 4.15 4.92
C TRP A 52 10.97 4.99 6.02
N PHE A 53 10.19 5.80 6.73
CA PHE A 53 10.70 6.63 7.82
C PHE A 53 11.26 5.79 8.97
N MET A 54 10.51 4.77 9.42
CA MET A 54 10.94 3.88 10.50
C MET A 54 12.21 3.10 10.13
N VAL A 55 12.28 2.56 8.91
CA VAL A 55 13.50 1.90 8.42
C VAL A 55 14.67 2.89 8.33
N GLY A 56 14.41 4.12 7.88
CA GLY A 56 15.41 5.18 7.78
C GLY A 56 16.04 5.59 9.11
N VAL A 57 15.31 5.44 10.23
CA VAL A 57 15.85 5.66 11.59
C VAL A 57 16.47 4.40 12.21
N GLY A 58 16.65 3.32 11.44
CA GLY A 58 17.33 2.09 11.86
C GLY A 58 16.42 1.00 12.41
N MET A 59 15.10 1.14 12.29
CA MET A 59 14.16 0.11 12.73
C MET A 59 14.15 -1.09 11.77
N ASN A 60 13.99 -2.30 12.30
CA ASN A 60 13.85 -3.49 11.47
C ASN A 60 12.60 -3.39 10.58
N PHE A 61 12.75 -3.71 9.29
CA PHE A 61 11.68 -3.65 8.30
C PHE A 61 10.40 -4.37 8.70
N PHE A 62 10.49 -5.59 9.25
CA PHE A 62 9.29 -6.36 9.63
C PHE A 62 8.55 -5.70 10.79
N VAL A 63 9.29 -5.12 11.74
CA VAL A 63 8.71 -4.38 12.86
C VAL A 63 8.08 -3.08 12.34
N ALA A 64 8.77 -2.36 11.45
CA ALA A 64 8.25 -1.16 10.80
C ALA A 64 6.96 -1.46 10.01
N LEU A 65 6.88 -2.60 9.32
CA LEU A 65 5.69 -3.02 8.56
C LEU A 65 4.47 -3.23 9.48
N VAL A 66 4.65 -3.88 10.63
CA VAL A 66 3.56 -4.07 11.60
C VAL A 66 3.10 -2.73 12.17
N PHE A 67 4.03 -1.86 12.56
CA PHE A 67 3.68 -0.53 13.06
C PHE A 67 3.00 0.34 12.00
N ALA A 68 3.45 0.28 10.75
CA ALA A 68 2.80 0.98 9.64
C ALA A 68 1.37 0.46 9.42
N GLY A 69 1.15 -0.85 9.48
CA GLY A 69 -0.19 -1.45 9.42
C GLY A 69 -1.11 -0.97 10.54
N LEU A 70 -0.61 -0.92 11.78
CA LEU A 70 -1.36 -0.41 12.94
C LEU A 70 -1.69 1.08 12.79
N LEU A 71 -0.72 1.88 12.32
CA LEU A 71 -0.91 3.32 12.07
C LEU A 71 -1.99 3.56 11.01
N VAL A 72 -1.91 2.86 9.87
CA VAL A 72 -2.90 2.97 8.80
C VAL A 72 -4.26 2.45 9.26
N GLY A 73 -4.31 1.36 10.03
CA GLY A 73 -5.54 0.87 10.63
C GLY A 73 -6.19 1.89 11.57
N ALA A 74 -5.40 2.56 12.41
CA ALA A 74 -5.87 3.62 13.29
C ALA A 74 -6.37 4.85 12.50
N LEU A 75 -5.67 5.25 11.44
CA LEU A 75 -6.11 6.33 10.54
C LEU A 75 -7.41 5.96 9.80
N GLY A 76 -7.52 4.72 9.31
CA GLY A 76 -8.72 4.21 8.67
C GLY A 76 -9.91 4.23 9.62
N PHE A 77 -9.73 3.76 10.86
CA PHE A 77 -10.76 3.82 11.89
C PHE A 77 -11.16 5.26 12.23
N ALA A 78 -10.20 6.19 12.36
CA ALA A 78 -10.48 7.60 12.60
C ALA A 78 -11.25 8.23 11.43
N ALA A 79 -10.87 7.94 10.18
CA ALA A 79 -11.56 8.41 8.99
C ALA A 79 -12.99 7.83 8.90
N GLU A 80 -13.17 6.54 9.20
CA GLU A 80 -14.49 5.93 9.26
C GLU A 80 -15.36 6.65 10.30
N ARG A 81 -14.85 6.80 11.52
CA ARG A 81 -15.64 7.31 12.65
C ARG A 81 -15.98 8.80 12.53
N CYS A 82 -15.05 9.60 12.01
CA CYS A 82 -15.18 11.05 11.95
C CYS A 82 -15.74 11.56 10.61
N LEU A 83 -15.58 10.81 9.53
CA LEU A 83 -15.93 11.27 8.18
C LEU A 83 -16.98 10.35 7.56
N PHE A 84 -16.61 9.10 7.25
CA PHE A 84 -17.44 8.24 6.41
C PHE A 84 -18.75 7.83 7.08
N ARG A 85 -18.76 7.65 8.41
CA ARG A 85 -19.95 7.28 9.18
C ARG A 85 -21.15 8.20 8.93
N PHE A 86 -20.90 9.48 8.70
CA PHE A 86 -21.94 10.48 8.47
C PHE A 86 -22.45 10.51 7.03
N THR A 87 -21.79 9.79 6.12
CA THR A 87 -22.11 9.75 4.69
C THR A 87 -22.67 8.42 4.18
N LEU A 88 -22.86 7.40 5.03
CA LEU A 88 -23.38 6.08 4.60
C LEU A 88 -24.71 6.18 3.84
N ASN A 89 -25.62 7.04 4.29
CA ASN A 89 -26.94 7.18 3.66
C ASN A 89 -26.93 8.12 2.44
N ARG A 90 -25.79 8.70 2.09
CA ARG A 90 -25.63 9.70 1.02
C ARG A 90 -24.35 9.40 0.23
N PRO A 91 -24.37 8.43 -0.69
CA PRO A 91 -23.16 7.94 -1.36
C PRO A 91 -22.38 9.07 -2.05
N MET A 92 -23.07 10.00 -2.73
CA MET A 92 -22.46 11.18 -3.36
C MET A 92 -21.61 12.01 -2.39
N ASN A 93 -22.08 12.19 -1.15
CA ASN A 93 -21.32 12.92 -0.13
C ASN A 93 -20.09 12.12 0.31
N GLY A 94 -20.19 10.78 0.37
CA GLY A 94 -19.07 9.90 0.66
C GLY A 94 -17.96 10.00 -0.38
N PHE A 95 -18.31 10.09 -1.67
CA PHE A 95 -17.35 10.34 -2.76
C PHE A 95 -16.60 11.68 -2.56
N ILE A 96 -17.33 12.77 -2.33
CA ILE A 96 -16.74 14.10 -2.13
C ILE A 96 -15.84 14.12 -0.89
N MET A 97 -16.29 13.52 0.22
CA MET A 97 -15.51 13.38 1.44
C MET A 97 -14.23 12.58 1.21
N SER A 98 -14.31 11.49 0.44
CA SER A 98 -13.13 10.70 0.12
C SER A 98 -12.12 11.47 -0.72
N ILE A 99 -12.56 12.26 -1.69
CA ILE A 99 -11.66 13.09 -2.51
C ILE A 99 -11.01 14.16 -1.63
N GLY A 100 -11.80 14.83 -0.78
CA GLY A 100 -11.28 15.81 0.16
C GLY A 100 -10.25 15.22 1.12
N LEU A 101 -10.53 14.03 1.68
CA LEU A 101 -9.58 13.29 2.50
C LEU A 101 -8.31 12.94 1.73
N SER A 102 -8.44 12.56 0.46
CA SER A 102 -7.30 12.23 -0.40
C SER A 102 -6.34 13.42 -0.51
N VAL A 103 -6.87 14.59 -0.83
CA VAL A 103 -6.11 15.84 -0.96
C VAL A 103 -5.45 16.23 0.38
N ILE A 104 -6.17 16.09 1.50
CA ILE A 104 -5.64 16.40 2.83
C ILE A 104 -4.46 15.47 3.17
N LEU A 105 -4.61 14.17 2.98
CA LEU A 105 -3.56 13.20 3.29
C LEU A 105 -2.33 13.39 2.40
N GLN A 106 -2.55 13.60 1.10
CA GLN A 106 -1.48 13.88 0.14
C GLN A 106 -0.67 15.13 0.55
N HIS A 107 -1.35 16.25 0.80
CA HIS A 107 -0.66 17.48 1.23
C HIS A 107 -0.02 17.36 2.61
N ALA A 108 -0.61 16.59 3.53
CA ALA A 108 -0.01 16.34 4.84
C ALA A 108 1.34 15.59 4.68
N VAL A 109 1.39 14.56 3.83
CA VAL A 109 2.64 13.82 3.56
C VAL A 109 3.67 14.70 2.85
N ILE A 110 3.28 15.45 1.83
CA ILE A 110 4.19 16.38 1.13
C ILE A 110 4.78 17.41 2.11
N ARG A 111 3.97 17.92 3.04
CA ARG A 111 4.40 18.91 4.03
C ARG A 111 5.37 18.35 5.07
N VAL A 112 5.20 17.09 5.47
CA VAL A 112 6.05 16.45 6.48
C VAL A 112 7.36 15.92 5.86
N PHE A 113 7.29 15.40 4.64
CA PHE A 113 8.41 14.77 3.97
C PHE A 113 8.90 15.58 2.77
N ASN A 114 8.25 15.40 1.61
CA ASN A 114 8.42 16.12 0.34
C ASN A 114 7.60 15.37 -0.74
N GLU A 115 7.62 15.88 -1.97
CA GLU A 115 6.96 15.29 -3.15
C GLU A 115 7.78 14.18 -3.86
N PHE A 116 9.03 13.93 -3.44
CA PHE A 116 9.89 12.97 -4.12
C PHE A 116 9.56 11.52 -3.71
N GLN A 117 9.55 10.63 -4.70
CA GLN A 117 9.43 9.21 -4.48
C GLN A 117 10.52 8.70 -3.53
N LYS A 118 10.10 7.96 -2.51
CA LYS A 118 10.99 7.30 -1.56
C LYS A 118 10.98 5.80 -1.84
N SER A 119 12.17 5.20 -1.83
CA SER A 119 12.35 3.76 -1.99
C SER A 119 13.00 3.20 -0.75
N ILE A 120 12.55 2.02 -0.33
CA ILE A 120 13.16 1.24 0.75
C ILE A 120 14.07 0.22 0.07
N THR A 121 15.33 0.15 0.50
CA THR A 121 16.25 -0.90 0.04
C THR A 121 15.71 -2.26 0.45
N ASP A 122 15.84 -3.27 -0.43
CA ASP A 122 15.32 -4.62 -0.17
C ASP A 122 15.81 -5.15 1.20
N PRO A 123 14.90 -5.35 2.17
CA PRO A 123 15.27 -5.63 3.56
C PRO A 123 15.80 -7.05 3.77
N VAL A 124 15.43 -7.96 2.86
CA VAL A 124 15.81 -9.38 2.93
C VAL A 124 17.08 -9.64 2.13
N GLY A 125 17.37 -8.86 1.07
CA GLY A 125 18.58 -8.97 0.24
C GLY A 125 18.82 -10.34 -0.43
N LEU A 126 17.99 -11.34 -0.15
CA LEU A 126 18.11 -12.69 -0.67
C LEU A 126 17.51 -12.77 -2.07
N VAL A 127 18.34 -13.17 -3.01
CA VAL A 127 17.95 -13.60 -4.35
C VAL A 127 18.09 -15.11 -4.40
N TRP A 128 16.99 -15.80 -4.65
CA TRP A 128 17.01 -17.23 -4.94
C TRP A 128 17.14 -17.43 -6.44
N THR A 129 18.26 -18.02 -6.87
CA THR A 129 18.44 -18.43 -8.26
C THR A 129 17.99 -19.88 -8.41
N ILE A 130 16.78 -20.10 -8.91
CA ILE A 130 16.24 -21.45 -9.18
C ILE A 130 16.22 -21.65 -10.69
N GLY A 131 17.05 -22.57 -11.19
CA GLY A 131 17.05 -22.95 -12.61
C GLY A 131 17.38 -21.81 -13.58
N GLY A 132 18.18 -20.81 -13.17
CA GLY A 132 18.53 -19.64 -13.99
C GLY A 132 17.57 -18.46 -13.87
N VAL A 133 16.57 -18.55 -12.99
CA VAL A 133 15.59 -17.49 -12.67
C VAL A 133 15.94 -16.88 -11.32
N ASP A 134 16.10 -15.56 -11.27
CA ASP A 134 16.42 -14.81 -10.06
C ASP A 134 15.14 -14.30 -9.40
N ILE A 135 14.79 -14.88 -8.25
CA ILE A 135 13.60 -14.51 -7.47
C ILE A 135 14.05 -13.74 -6.24
N ILE A 136 13.69 -12.46 -6.17
CA ILE A 136 13.88 -11.66 -4.95
C ILE A 136 12.93 -12.24 -3.89
N ALA A 137 13.46 -12.69 -2.75
CA ALA A 137 12.68 -13.36 -1.70
C ALA A 137 11.47 -12.52 -1.23
N MET A 138 11.63 -11.20 -1.20
CA MET A 138 10.57 -10.23 -0.91
C MET A 138 9.36 -10.35 -1.85
N ARG A 139 9.59 -10.61 -3.15
CA ARG A 139 8.51 -10.77 -4.14
C ARG A 139 7.78 -12.09 -3.96
N ALA A 140 8.50 -13.14 -3.57
CA ALA A 140 7.90 -14.45 -3.30
C ALA A 140 6.93 -14.41 -2.10
N THR A 141 7.22 -13.63 -1.05
CA THR A 141 6.34 -13.49 0.12
C THR A 141 4.97 -12.90 -0.21
N VAL A 142 4.87 -12.08 -1.27
CA VAL A 142 3.59 -11.47 -1.67
C VAL A 142 2.78 -12.36 -2.62
N VAL A 143 3.47 -13.27 -3.32
CA VAL A 143 2.84 -14.24 -4.25
C VAL A 143 2.34 -15.49 -3.51
N ALA A 144 2.96 -15.84 -2.37
CA ALA A 144 2.60 -16.96 -1.52
C ALA A 144 1.50 -16.61 -0.51
#